data_AF-A0AAX3TFE1-F1
#
_entry.id   AF-A0AAX3TFE1-F1
#
_cell.length_a   1.000
_cell.length_b   1.000
_cell.length_c   1.000
_cell.angle_alpha   90.00
_cell.angle_beta   90.00
_cell.angle_gamma   90.00
#
_symmetry.space_group_name_H-M   'P 1'
#
loop_
_entity.id
_entity.type
_entity.pdbx_description
1 polymer ?
#
loop_
_entity_poly.entity_id
_entity_poly.type
_entity_poly.pdbx_seq_one_letter_code
_entity_poly.pdbx_strand_id
1 'polypeptide(L)'
;MKNYNSPIYASARRQIVIFQWVGTIFAVIGMLISLYFLSKINIRELEPSKQVLLSIGYASMGYMFWKTIISAVIILRFVKKSQDEELVANRYILACLSLNLGGFLTPWVLTSLPNETTYSTIKPKWFLSRSFAIITTIGSAIFLAILFWQLRILDPNISNWFNQSKDWYWILVGLVIGNGVLLVVGLLAFALFFNKNSKERFEGNTFTSFLMKAIAVFYLVIVTVELIILMIYSILRLIGNILNTAARVLNADNAIIGFLYLLWGLLTIFFQIYYVIFLTIMISQTIKGIWRKDGIITIKVYDKIKEKEAKYNLK
;
A
#
# COMPACT_ATOMS: atom_id res chain seq x y z
N MET A 1 -24.76 -15.46 22.56
CA MET A 1 -24.66 -14.45 21.50
C MET A 1 -24.33 -13.12 22.16
N LYS A 2 -23.10 -12.60 21.98
CA LYS A 2 -22.75 -11.27 22.52
C LYS A 2 -23.48 -10.20 21.70
N ASN A 3 -23.89 -9.11 22.34
CA ASN A 3 -24.62 -8.04 21.69
C ASN A 3 -23.62 -7.22 20.85
N TYR A 4 -23.62 -7.38 19.52
CA TYR A 4 -22.59 -6.83 18.61
C TYR A 4 -22.78 -5.35 18.24
N ASN A 5 -23.71 -4.64 18.89
CA ASN A 5 -23.84 -3.18 18.73
C ASN A 5 -22.95 -2.43 19.73
N SER A 6 -21.66 -2.80 19.82
CA SER A 6 -20.74 -1.99 20.62
C SER A 6 -20.48 -0.65 19.90
N PRO A 7 -20.68 0.50 20.56
CA PRO A 7 -20.49 1.82 19.96
C PRO A 7 -19.06 2.03 19.43
N ILE A 8 -18.08 1.26 19.94
CA ILE A 8 -16.69 1.27 19.48
C ILE A 8 -16.57 0.79 18.03
N TYR A 9 -17.23 -0.31 17.66
CA TYR A 9 -17.15 -0.85 16.29
C TYR A 9 -17.94 -0.01 15.29
N ALA A 10 -19.12 0.49 15.69
CA ALA A 10 -19.91 1.40 14.86
C ALA A 10 -19.12 2.70 14.55
N SER A 11 -18.45 3.26 15.57
CA SER A 11 -17.58 4.43 15.41
C SER A 11 -16.37 4.12 14.52
N ALA A 12 -15.67 3.01 14.77
CA ALA A 12 -14.49 2.62 14.00
C ALA A 12 -14.82 2.37 12.51
N ARG A 13 -15.95 1.72 12.20
CA ARG A 13 -16.40 1.53 10.80
C ARG A 13 -16.66 2.86 10.11
N ARG A 14 -17.35 3.78 10.78
CA ARG A 14 -17.62 5.12 10.23
C ARG A 14 -16.33 5.90 9.98
N GLN A 15 -15.39 5.84 10.93
CA GLN A 15 -14.07 6.47 10.79
C GLN A 15 -13.29 5.87 9.61
N ILE A 16 -13.23 4.54 9.47
CA ILE A 16 -12.56 3.89 8.33
C ILE A 16 -13.17 4.35 7.00
N VAL A 17 -14.50 4.42 6.90
CA VAL A 17 -15.16 4.87 5.67
C VAL A 17 -14.79 6.33 5.34
N ILE A 18 -14.85 7.23 6.33
CA ILE A 18 -14.53 8.65 6.14
C ILE A 18 -13.05 8.81 5.77
N PHE A 19 -12.15 8.21 6.55
CA PHE A 19 -10.72 8.30 6.33
C PHE A 19 -10.28 7.70 5.00
N GLN A 20 -10.92 6.62 4.56
CA GLN A 20 -10.66 6.04 3.26
C GLN A 20 -11.08 6.97 2.13
N TRP A 21 -12.27 7.59 2.21
CA TRP A 21 -12.72 8.56 1.21
C TRP A 21 -11.82 9.78 1.15
N VAL A 22 -11.53 10.38 2.30
CA VAL A 22 -10.66 11.57 2.39
C VAL A 22 -9.27 11.25 1.84
N GLY A 23 -8.66 10.15 2.29
CA GLY A 23 -7.33 9.74 1.82
C GLY A 23 -7.30 9.47 0.31
N THR A 24 -8.30 8.79 -0.24
CA THR A 24 -8.38 8.52 -1.68
C THR A 24 -8.59 9.80 -2.50
N ILE A 25 -9.42 10.74 -2.04
CA ILE A 25 -9.61 12.03 -2.74
C ILE A 25 -8.30 12.81 -2.79
N PHE A 26 -7.59 12.94 -1.66
CA PHE A 26 -6.30 13.63 -1.63
C PHE A 26 -5.24 12.94 -2.50
N ALA A 27 -5.20 11.60 -2.50
CA ALA A 27 -4.28 10.84 -3.35
C ALA A 27 -4.56 11.08 -4.84
N VAL A 28 -5.84 11.05 -5.25
CA VAL A 28 -6.25 11.31 -6.63
C VAL A 28 -5.91 12.74 -7.05
N ILE A 29 -6.22 13.74 -6.23
CA ILE A 29 -5.88 15.15 -6.51
C ILE A 29 -4.36 15.32 -6.63
N GLY A 30 -3.59 14.74 -5.70
CA GLY A 30 -2.13 14.79 -5.73
C GLY A 30 -1.53 14.15 -6.99
N MET A 31 -2.10 13.03 -7.46
CA MET A 31 -1.72 12.40 -8.71
C MET A 31 -2.07 13.26 -9.93
N LEU A 32 -3.24 13.89 -9.97
CA LEU A 32 -3.64 14.78 -11.07
C LEU A 32 -2.75 16.03 -11.15
N ILE A 33 -2.41 16.63 -10.01
CA ILE A 33 -1.45 17.74 -9.93
C ILE A 33 -0.08 17.30 -10.44
N SER A 34 0.37 16.11 -10.05
CA SER A 34 1.65 15.55 -10.51
C SER A 34 1.64 15.33 -12.03
N LEU A 35 0.56 14.79 -12.59
CA LEU A 35 0.40 14.63 -14.05
C LEU A 35 0.40 15.98 -14.76
N TYR A 36 -0.25 17.00 -14.19
CA TYR A 36 -0.23 18.34 -14.74
C TYR A 36 1.19 18.91 -14.82
N PHE A 37 1.99 18.80 -13.75
CA PHE A 37 3.39 19.24 -13.79
C PHE A 37 4.25 18.42 -14.76
N LEU A 38 4.05 17.10 -14.83
CA LEU A 38 4.77 16.26 -15.80
C LEU A 38 4.39 16.59 -17.24
N SER A 39 3.13 16.96 -17.50
CA SER A 39 2.67 17.33 -18.84
C SER A 39 3.33 18.59 -19.40
N LYS A 40 3.90 19.44 -18.52
CA LYS A 40 4.67 20.63 -18.93
C LYS A 40 6.08 20.31 -19.42
N ILE A 41 6.58 19.09 -19.19
CA ILE A 41 7.90 18.69 -19.64
C ILE A 41 7.82 18.28 -21.10
N ASN A 42 8.55 18.98 -21.99
CA ASN A 42 8.65 18.57 -23.38
C ASN A 42 9.53 17.33 -23.50
N ILE A 43 8.88 16.16 -23.57
CA ILE A 43 9.55 14.86 -23.55
C ILE A 43 10.53 14.72 -24.72
N ARG A 44 10.22 15.30 -25.89
CA ARG A 44 11.03 15.14 -27.10
C ARG A 44 12.39 15.84 -27.04
N GLU A 45 12.53 16.85 -26.20
CA GLU A 45 13.77 17.62 -26.02
C GLU A 45 14.72 16.95 -25.00
N LEU A 46 14.24 15.95 -24.27
CA LEU A 46 15.04 15.23 -23.30
C LEU A 46 15.97 14.22 -23.98
N GLU A 47 17.10 13.93 -23.33
CA GLU A 47 17.95 12.80 -23.70
C GLU A 47 17.14 11.48 -23.66
N PRO A 48 17.39 10.53 -24.58
CA PRO A 48 16.62 9.28 -24.67
C PRO A 48 16.49 8.49 -23.36
N SER A 49 17.52 8.48 -22.51
CA SER A 49 17.48 7.84 -21.19
C SER A 49 16.44 8.48 -20.26
N LYS A 50 16.35 9.81 -20.26
CA LYS A 50 15.35 10.57 -19.50
C LYS A 50 13.95 10.40 -20.07
N GLN A 51 13.81 10.26 -21.39
CA GLN A 51 12.53 9.95 -22.04
C GLN A 51 11.96 8.60 -21.59
N VAL A 52 12.81 7.58 -21.52
CA VAL A 52 12.44 6.24 -21.04
C VAL A 52 12.05 6.30 -19.56
N LEU A 53 12.85 6.98 -18.73
CA LEU A 53 12.55 7.14 -17.30
C LEU A 53 11.21 7.86 -17.07
N LEU A 54 10.93 8.91 -17.84
CA LEU A 54 9.68 9.65 -17.76
C LEU A 54 8.48 8.79 -18.21
N SER A 55 8.65 7.98 -19.26
CA SER A 55 7.65 7.02 -19.74
C SER A 55 7.33 5.97 -18.68
N ILE A 56 8.35 5.45 -17.99
CA ILE A 56 8.21 4.57 -16.83
C ILE A 56 7.47 5.30 -15.69
N GLY A 57 7.77 6.58 -15.47
CA GLY A 57 7.06 7.42 -14.51
C GLY A 57 5.57 7.49 -14.79
N TYR A 58 5.17 7.80 -16.03
CA TYR A 58 3.76 7.80 -16.43
C TYR A 58 3.07 6.45 -16.25
N ALA A 59 3.74 5.36 -16.67
CA ALA A 59 3.22 4.00 -16.49
C ALA A 59 3.02 3.65 -15.01
N SER A 60 4.00 3.99 -14.17
CA SER A 60 3.95 3.78 -12.72
C SER A 60 2.82 4.58 -12.08
N MET A 61 2.60 5.82 -12.51
CA MET A 61 1.47 6.63 -12.04
C MET A 61 0.12 6.03 -12.42
N GLY A 62 -0.02 5.52 -13.65
CA GLY A 62 -1.24 4.83 -14.06
C GLY A 62 -1.53 3.57 -13.22
N TYR A 63 -0.51 2.76 -12.96
CA TYR A 63 -0.60 1.61 -12.04
C TYR A 63 -1.02 2.04 -10.63
N MET A 64 -0.36 3.06 -10.08
CA MET A 64 -0.64 3.54 -8.72
C MET A 64 -2.04 4.16 -8.60
N PHE A 65 -2.50 4.84 -9.65
CA PHE A 65 -3.86 5.38 -9.72
C PHE A 65 -4.90 4.26 -9.66
N TRP A 66 -4.72 3.21 -10.48
CA TRP A 66 -5.57 2.02 -10.43
C TRP A 66 -5.55 1.35 -9.05
N LYS A 67 -4.35 1.06 -8.53
CA LYS A 67 -4.16 0.44 -7.22
C LYS A 67 -4.86 1.24 -6.12
N THR A 68 -4.79 2.57 -6.17
CA THR A 68 -5.43 3.48 -5.22
C THR A 68 -6.95 3.39 -5.24
N ILE A 69 -7.56 3.49 -6.43
CA ILE A 69 -9.02 3.43 -6.56
C ILE A 69 -9.54 2.06 -6.15
N ILE A 70 -8.95 0.98 -6.67
CA ILE A 70 -9.49 -0.36 -6.46
C ILE A 70 -9.34 -0.82 -5.01
N SER A 71 -8.22 -0.49 -4.35
CA SER A 71 -8.02 -0.83 -2.95
C SER A 71 -8.98 -0.07 -2.04
N ALA A 72 -9.26 1.21 -2.35
CA ALA A 72 -10.28 1.98 -1.63
C ALA A 72 -11.67 1.35 -1.79
N VAL A 73 -12.04 0.96 -3.02
CA VAL A 73 -13.31 0.27 -3.30
C VAL A 73 -13.40 -1.06 -2.54
N ILE A 74 -12.33 -1.85 -2.50
CA ILE A 74 -12.25 -3.13 -1.78
C ILE A 74 -12.45 -2.91 -0.28
N ILE A 75 -11.73 -1.96 0.32
CA ILE A 75 -11.83 -1.63 1.76
C ILE A 75 -13.26 -1.17 2.09
N LEU A 76 -13.81 -0.22 1.32
CA LEU A 76 -15.16 0.31 1.55
C LEU A 76 -16.23 -0.77 1.40
N ARG A 77 -16.12 -1.65 0.40
CA ARG A 77 -17.05 -2.77 0.22
C ARG A 77 -16.93 -3.78 1.35
N PHE A 78 -15.71 -4.08 1.81
CA PHE A 78 -15.48 -4.99 2.93
C PHE A 78 -16.11 -4.43 4.21
N VAL A 79 -15.77 -3.19 4.58
CA VAL A 79 -16.27 -2.54 5.80
C VAL A 79 -17.79 -2.33 5.80
N LYS A 80 -18.43 -2.22 4.64
CA LYS A 80 -19.90 -2.12 4.56
C LYS A 80 -20.62 -3.47 4.65
N LYS A 81 -19.96 -4.58 4.30
CA LYS A 81 -20.60 -5.90 4.18
C LYS A 81 -20.17 -6.92 5.23
N SER A 82 -19.01 -6.73 5.86
CA SER A 82 -18.44 -7.68 6.82
C SER A 82 -19.06 -7.53 8.20
N GLN A 83 -19.15 -8.63 8.96
CA GLN A 83 -19.45 -8.58 10.40
C GLN A 83 -18.26 -8.07 11.21
N ASP A 84 -18.45 -7.63 12.45
CA ASP A 84 -17.39 -7.04 13.28
C ASP A 84 -16.25 -8.02 13.54
N GLU A 85 -16.57 -9.29 13.71
CA GLU A 85 -15.62 -10.39 13.86
C GLU A 85 -14.74 -10.56 12.61
N GLU A 86 -15.34 -10.44 11.43
CA GLU A 86 -14.62 -10.49 10.17
C GLU A 86 -13.74 -9.26 9.97
N LEU A 87 -14.18 -8.09 10.43
CA LEU A 87 -13.39 -6.86 10.42
C LEU A 87 -12.15 -6.97 11.30
N VAL A 88 -12.29 -7.46 12.53
CA VAL A 88 -11.17 -7.66 13.46
C VAL A 88 -10.20 -8.72 12.91
N ALA A 89 -10.70 -9.83 12.37
CA ALA A 89 -9.85 -10.88 11.83
C ALA A 89 -9.05 -10.44 10.58
N ASN A 90 -9.61 -9.56 9.76
CA ASN A 90 -8.98 -9.10 8.51
C ASN A 90 -8.29 -7.73 8.64
N ARG A 91 -8.26 -7.12 9.83
CA ARG A 91 -7.76 -5.75 10.03
C ARG A 91 -6.34 -5.51 9.52
N TYR A 92 -5.44 -6.50 9.62
CA TYR A 92 -4.06 -6.36 9.13
C TYR A 92 -3.98 -6.44 7.61
N ILE A 93 -4.85 -7.22 6.96
CA ILE A 93 -4.96 -7.23 5.49
C ILE A 93 -5.56 -5.91 5.00
N LEU A 94 -6.57 -5.39 5.68
CA LEU A 94 -7.14 -4.07 5.36
C LEU A 94 -6.13 -2.94 5.60
N ALA A 95 -5.35 -3.04 6.68
CA ALA A 95 -4.28 -2.10 6.98
C ALA A 95 -3.18 -2.16 5.92
N CYS A 96 -2.77 -3.36 5.45
CA CYS A 96 -1.77 -3.46 4.38
C CYS A 96 -2.28 -2.90 3.06
N LEU A 97 -3.55 -3.17 2.70
CA LEU A 97 -4.18 -2.58 1.53
C LEU A 97 -4.19 -1.06 1.60
N SER A 98 -4.51 -0.47 2.76
CA SER A 98 -4.53 0.98 2.92
C SER A 98 -3.15 1.62 3.02
N LEU A 99 -2.18 0.99 3.69
CA LEU A 99 -0.80 1.49 3.80
C LEU A 99 -0.15 1.56 2.41
N ASN A 100 -0.43 0.57 1.56
CA ASN A 100 0.01 0.54 0.18
C ASN A 100 -0.56 1.66 -0.71
N LEU A 101 -1.55 2.42 -0.22
CA LEU A 101 -2.08 3.64 -0.89
C LEU A 101 -1.49 4.92 -0.31
N GLY A 102 -0.56 4.83 0.64
CA GLY A 102 -0.15 5.97 1.47
C GLY A 102 -1.21 6.40 2.49
N GLY A 103 -2.23 5.58 2.74
CA GLY A 103 -3.24 5.85 3.74
C GLY A 103 -2.65 5.69 5.15
N PHE A 104 -2.77 6.71 5.98
CA PHE A 104 -2.28 6.73 7.36
C PHE A 104 -3.40 6.49 8.39
N LEU A 105 -4.55 7.14 8.18
CA LEU A 105 -5.66 7.17 9.14
C LEU A 105 -6.43 5.84 9.20
N THR A 106 -6.70 5.22 8.05
CA THR A 106 -7.40 3.92 8.00
C THR A 106 -6.61 2.80 8.69
N PRO A 107 -5.30 2.62 8.46
CA PRO A 107 -4.49 1.67 9.22
C PRO A 107 -4.52 1.96 10.71
N TRP A 108 -4.36 3.22 11.11
CA TRP A 108 -4.36 3.61 12.53
C TRP A 108 -5.61 3.12 13.26
N VAL A 109 -6.79 3.37 12.70
CA VAL A 109 -8.05 2.88 13.27
C VAL A 109 -8.05 1.35 13.32
N LEU A 110 -7.65 0.69 12.23
CA LEU A 110 -7.66 -0.77 12.13
C LEU A 110 -6.72 -1.46 13.14
N THR A 111 -5.56 -0.88 13.42
CA THR A 111 -4.63 -1.41 14.44
C THR A 111 -5.01 -1.05 15.86
N SER A 112 -5.85 -0.03 16.04
CA SER A 112 -6.37 0.36 17.36
C SER A 112 -7.53 -0.53 17.82
N LEU A 113 -8.12 -1.32 16.91
CA LEU A 113 -9.21 -2.24 17.25
C LEU A 113 -8.76 -3.26 18.31
N PRO A 114 -9.63 -3.59 19.28
CA PRO A 114 -9.30 -4.52 20.34
C PRO A 114 -8.94 -5.90 19.79
N ASN A 115 -7.98 -6.54 20.47
CA ASN A 115 -7.56 -7.91 20.17
C ASN A 115 -8.59 -8.88 20.73
N GLU A 116 -9.57 -9.28 19.91
CA GLU A 116 -10.54 -10.30 20.27
C GLU A 116 -10.30 -11.59 19.50
N THR A 117 -10.48 -12.74 20.16
CA THR A 117 -10.50 -14.04 19.50
C THR A 117 -11.78 -14.17 18.71
N THR A 118 -11.69 -13.95 17.40
CA THR A 118 -12.85 -13.97 16.51
C THR A 118 -12.73 -15.09 15.49
N TYR A 119 -13.82 -15.80 15.23
CA TYR A 119 -13.92 -16.77 14.15
C TYR A 119 -14.43 -16.04 12.90
N SER A 120 -13.54 -15.78 11.93
CA SER A 120 -13.94 -15.16 10.66
C SER A 120 -14.25 -16.21 9.60
N THR A 121 -15.38 -16.05 8.92
CA THR A 121 -15.74 -16.85 7.75
C THR A 121 -14.87 -16.52 6.52
N ILE A 122 -14.15 -15.39 6.57
CA ILE A 122 -13.23 -14.94 5.53
C ILE A 122 -11.80 -15.12 6.04
N LYS A 123 -11.05 -16.01 5.37
CA LYS A 123 -9.62 -16.20 5.64
C LYS A 123 -8.81 -15.02 5.12
N PRO A 124 -7.94 -14.40 5.94
CA PRO A 124 -7.13 -13.24 5.56
C PRO A 124 -6.30 -13.44 4.29
N LYS A 125 -5.61 -14.59 4.17
CA LYS A 125 -4.75 -14.85 3.00
C LYS A 125 -5.54 -15.04 1.71
N TRP A 126 -6.69 -15.70 1.78
CA TRP A 126 -7.57 -15.84 0.63
C TRP A 126 -8.12 -14.48 0.17
N PHE A 127 -8.54 -13.64 1.13
CA PHE A 127 -9.03 -12.30 0.84
C PHE A 127 -7.94 -11.38 0.25
N LEU A 128 -6.72 -11.47 0.79
CA LEU A 128 -5.54 -10.77 0.25
C LEU A 128 -5.30 -11.18 -1.21
N SER A 129 -5.20 -12.48 -1.50
CA SER A 129 -4.95 -12.98 -2.86
C SER A 129 -6.02 -12.55 -3.85
N ARG A 130 -7.30 -12.59 -3.43
CA ARG A 130 -8.40 -12.16 -4.29
C ARG A 130 -8.33 -10.66 -4.60
N SER A 131 -7.94 -9.85 -3.61
CA SER A 131 -7.77 -8.40 -3.77
C SER A 131 -6.59 -8.08 -4.68
N PHE A 132 -5.45 -8.73 -4.44
CA PHE A 132 -4.23 -8.56 -5.22
C PHE A 132 -4.37 -9.07 -6.65
N ALA A 133 -5.15 -10.13 -6.91
CA ALA A 133 -5.44 -10.56 -8.28
C ALA A 133 -6.06 -9.45 -9.13
N ILE A 134 -7.02 -8.68 -8.59
CA ILE A 134 -7.60 -7.53 -9.33
C ILE A 134 -6.54 -6.43 -9.53
N ILE A 135 -5.78 -6.13 -8.47
CA ILE A 135 -4.77 -5.07 -8.49
C ILE A 135 -3.69 -5.36 -9.52
N THR A 136 -3.10 -6.56 -9.51
CA THR A 136 -1.98 -6.92 -10.37
C THR A 136 -2.40 -7.19 -11.80
N THR A 137 -3.52 -7.88 -12.04
CA THR A 137 -3.98 -8.12 -13.42
C THR A 137 -4.26 -6.82 -14.15
N ILE A 138 -5.15 -5.98 -13.62
CA ILE A 138 -5.55 -4.76 -14.32
C ILE A 138 -4.46 -3.70 -14.19
N GLY A 139 -3.80 -3.60 -13.04
CA GLY A 139 -2.71 -2.65 -12.82
C GLY A 139 -1.55 -2.90 -13.78
N SER A 140 -1.03 -4.13 -13.87
CA SER A 140 0.08 -4.44 -14.76
C SER A 140 -0.29 -4.30 -16.23
N ALA A 141 -1.54 -4.59 -16.61
CA ALA A 141 -2.04 -4.28 -17.96
C ALA A 141 -2.04 -2.77 -18.24
N ILE A 142 -2.52 -1.93 -17.31
CA ILE A 142 -2.47 -0.46 -17.42
C ILE A 142 -1.03 0.04 -17.52
N PHE A 143 -0.13 -0.48 -16.68
CA PHE A 143 1.29 -0.12 -16.70
C PHE A 143 1.90 -0.39 -18.07
N LEU A 144 1.75 -1.62 -18.59
CA LEU A 144 2.31 -2.02 -19.88
C LEU A 144 1.69 -1.21 -21.02
N ALA A 145 0.37 -1.02 -21.01
CA ALA A 145 -0.33 -0.24 -22.03
C ALA A 145 0.18 1.21 -22.09
N ILE A 146 0.28 1.89 -20.94
CA ILE A 146 0.79 3.27 -20.89
C ILE A 146 2.27 3.31 -21.30
N LEU A 147 3.09 2.37 -20.84
CA LEU A 147 4.51 2.33 -21.19
C LEU A 147 4.71 2.20 -22.70
N PHE A 148 4.07 1.22 -23.33
CA PHE A 148 4.18 1.02 -24.78
C PHE A 148 3.57 2.17 -25.57
N TRP A 149 2.47 2.75 -25.08
CA TRP A 149 1.88 3.94 -25.68
C TRP A 149 2.85 5.13 -25.69
N GLN A 150 3.49 5.42 -24.55
CA GLN A 150 4.46 6.51 -24.43
C GLN A 150 5.69 6.29 -25.32
N LEU A 151 6.26 5.09 -25.30
CA LEU A 151 7.43 4.76 -26.13
C LEU A 151 7.11 4.86 -27.63
N ARG A 152 5.92 4.45 -28.06
CA ARG A 152 5.46 4.51 -29.44
C ARG A 152 5.24 5.95 -29.94
N ILE A 153 4.85 6.87 -29.06
CA ILE A 153 4.71 8.31 -29.40
C ILE A 153 6.07 8.96 -29.63
N LEU A 154 7.10 8.51 -28.93
CA LEU A 154 8.46 9.05 -29.01
C LEU A 154 9.21 8.51 -30.23
N ASP A 155 9.12 7.22 -30.49
CA ASP A 155 9.65 6.59 -31.70
C ASP A 155 8.65 5.52 -32.18
N PRO A 156 8.16 5.60 -33.42
CA PRO A 156 7.36 4.53 -34.00
C PRO A 156 8.05 3.17 -33.89
N ASN A 157 9.35 3.07 -34.14
CA ASN A 157 10.04 1.79 -34.09
C ASN A 157 10.35 1.37 -32.64
N ILE A 158 9.43 0.62 -32.02
CA ILE A 158 9.55 0.16 -30.63
C ILE A 158 10.86 -0.62 -30.41
N SER A 159 11.37 -1.34 -31.42
CA SER A 159 12.60 -2.13 -31.28
C SER A 159 13.83 -1.29 -30.93
N ASN A 160 13.86 -0.01 -31.30
CA ASN A 160 14.95 0.91 -30.94
C ASN A 160 15.09 1.11 -29.43
N TRP A 161 13.98 1.07 -28.69
CA TRP A 161 13.97 1.21 -27.23
C TRP A 161 14.52 -0.03 -26.52
N PHE A 162 14.49 -1.19 -27.18
CA PHE A 162 14.96 -2.48 -26.66
C PHE A 162 16.33 -2.88 -27.25
N ASN A 163 17.16 -1.91 -27.61
CA ASN A 163 18.53 -2.19 -28.02
C ASN A 163 19.45 -2.38 -26.80
N GLN A 164 20.10 -3.55 -26.72
CA GLN A 164 21.02 -3.94 -25.64
C GLN A 164 22.20 -2.97 -25.45
N SER A 165 22.57 -2.21 -26.47
CA SER A 165 23.67 -1.25 -26.40
C SER A 165 23.32 0.05 -25.67
N LYS A 166 22.09 0.20 -25.15
CA LYS A 166 21.60 1.42 -24.50
C LYS A 166 21.55 1.24 -22.99
N ASP A 167 21.95 2.28 -22.25
CA ASP A 167 22.07 2.24 -20.78
C ASP A 167 20.73 1.95 -20.07
N TRP A 168 19.60 2.33 -20.67
CA TRP A 168 18.27 2.10 -20.10
C TRP A 168 17.69 0.70 -20.39
N TYR A 169 18.35 -0.10 -21.25
CA TYR A 169 17.81 -1.38 -21.73
C TYR A 169 17.42 -2.32 -20.58
N TRP A 170 18.34 -2.55 -19.65
CA TRP A 170 18.14 -3.51 -18.57
C TRP A 170 17.02 -3.10 -17.60
N ILE A 171 16.89 -1.79 -17.34
CA ILE A 171 15.82 -1.25 -16.50
C ILE A 171 14.47 -1.44 -17.21
N LEU A 172 14.39 -1.08 -18.49
CA LEU A 172 13.16 -1.17 -19.27
C LEU A 172 12.69 -2.63 -19.40
N VAL A 173 13.59 -3.53 -19.79
CA VAL A 173 13.31 -4.97 -19.94
C VAL A 173 12.92 -5.59 -18.60
N GLY A 174 13.65 -5.27 -17.52
CA GLY A 174 13.34 -5.75 -16.18
C GLY A 174 11.93 -5.35 -15.73
N LEU A 175 11.51 -4.12 -16.01
CA LEU A 175 10.16 -3.65 -15.69
C LEU A 175 9.07 -4.27 -16.55
N VAL A 176 9.33 -4.48 -17.85
CA VAL A 176 8.40 -5.16 -18.76
C VAL A 176 8.22 -6.61 -18.36
N ILE A 177 9.31 -7.35 -18.11
CA ILE A 177 9.26 -8.74 -17.65
C ILE A 177 8.59 -8.83 -16.28
N GLY A 178 8.97 -7.96 -15.33
CA GLY A 178 8.39 -7.94 -13.99
C GLY A 178 6.87 -7.74 -14.01
N ASN A 179 6.39 -6.76 -14.78
CA ASN A 179 4.94 -6.54 -14.96
C ASN A 179 4.27 -7.64 -15.77
N GLY A 180 4.96 -8.25 -16.74
CA GLY A 180 4.47 -9.42 -17.46
C GLY A 180 4.24 -10.62 -16.53
N VAL A 181 5.17 -10.90 -15.62
CA VAL A 181 5.02 -11.94 -14.59
C VAL A 181 3.85 -11.61 -13.66
N LEU A 182 3.74 -10.37 -13.19
CA LEU A 182 2.61 -9.95 -12.35
C LEU A 182 1.26 -10.08 -13.06
N LEU A 183 1.20 -9.79 -14.36
CA LEU A 183 0.00 -9.95 -15.17
C LEU A 183 -0.40 -11.44 -15.29
N VAL A 184 0.56 -12.32 -15.61
CA VAL A 184 0.31 -13.77 -15.73
C VAL A 184 -0.11 -14.37 -14.40
N VAL A 185 0.62 -14.08 -13.31
CA VAL A 185 0.26 -14.54 -11.96
C VAL A 185 -1.07 -13.95 -11.52
N GLY A 186 -1.34 -12.69 -11.87
CA GLY A 186 -2.62 -12.02 -11.66
C GLY A 186 -3.76 -12.77 -12.33
N LEU A 187 -3.64 -13.08 -13.62
CA LEU A 187 -4.66 -13.81 -14.39
C LEU A 187 -4.92 -15.21 -13.82
N LEU A 188 -3.86 -15.94 -13.47
CA LEU A 188 -3.97 -17.23 -12.79
C LEU A 188 -4.70 -17.10 -11.45
N ALA A 189 -4.33 -16.11 -10.64
CA ALA A 189 -5.01 -15.82 -9.38
C ALA A 189 -6.48 -15.43 -9.60
N PHE A 190 -6.78 -14.65 -10.64
CA PHE A 190 -8.15 -14.27 -10.96
C PHE A 190 -9.00 -15.51 -11.29
N ALA A 191 -8.50 -16.40 -12.15
CA ALA A 191 -9.18 -17.65 -12.49
C ALA A 191 -9.44 -18.57 -11.27
N LEU A 192 -8.48 -18.63 -10.34
CA LEU A 192 -8.56 -19.52 -9.17
C LEU A 192 -9.41 -18.95 -8.02
N PHE A 193 -9.31 -17.65 -7.74
CA PHE A 193 -9.91 -17.02 -6.56
C PHE A 193 -11.29 -16.37 -6.80
N PHE A 194 -11.73 -16.25 -8.05
CA PHE A 194 -13.08 -15.73 -8.37
C PHE A 194 -14.13 -16.83 -8.62
N ASN A 195 -13.75 -18.10 -8.50
CA ASN A 195 -14.69 -19.21 -8.61
C ASN A 195 -15.61 -19.29 -7.36
N LYS A 196 -16.89 -19.69 -7.53
CA LYS A 196 -17.87 -19.75 -6.43
C LYS A 196 -17.40 -20.64 -5.26
N ASN A 197 -16.67 -21.72 -5.54
CA ASN A 197 -16.18 -22.65 -4.52
C ASN A 197 -14.71 -22.40 -4.14
N SER A 198 -14.14 -21.22 -4.46
CA SER A 198 -12.72 -20.95 -4.25
C SER A 198 -12.31 -20.98 -2.77
N LYS A 199 -13.23 -20.67 -1.85
CA LYS A 199 -12.96 -20.70 -0.40
C LYS A 199 -12.71 -22.14 0.06
N GLU A 200 -13.62 -23.05 -0.25
CA GLU A 200 -13.50 -24.48 0.08
C GLU A 200 -12.29 -25.12 -0.60
N ARG A 201 -12.05 -24.78 -1.88
CA ARG A 201 -10.89 -25.26 -2.62
C ARG A 201 -9.56 -24.78 -2.03
N PHE A 202 -9.52 -23.58 -1.45
CA PHE A 202 -8.34 -23.07 -0.76
C PHE A 202 -8.02 -23.85 0.53
N GLU A 203 -9.04 -24.42 1.17
CA GLU A 203 -8.88 -25.18 2.42
C GLU A 203 -8.58 -26.65 2.18
N GLY A 204 -8.94 -27.19 1.03
CA GLY A 204 -8.68 -28.58 0.67
C GLY A 204 -7.19 -28.94 0.54
N ASN A 205 -6.93 -30.20 0.19
CA ASN A 205 -5.58 -30.77 0.01
C ASN A 205 -5.27 -31.14 -1.45
N THR A 206 -5.95 -30.51 -2.41
CA THR A 206 -5.75 -30.76 -3.84
C THR A 206 -4.58 -29.96 -4.41
N PHE A 207 -4.09 -30.33 -5.60
CA PHE A 207 -3.10 -29.54 -6.34
C PHE A 207 -3.56 -28.09 -6.57
N THR A 208 -4.86 -27.88 -6.80
CA THR A 208 -5.46 -26.54 -6.90
C THR A 208 -5.31 -25.75 -5.60
N SER A 209 -5.56 -26.38 -4.45
CA SER A 209 -5.33 -25.76 -3.14
C SER A 209 -3.87 -25.37 -2.94
N PHE A 210 -2.95 -26.29 -3.30
CA PHE A 210 -1.51 -26.03 -3.24
C PHE A 210 -1.11 -24.80 -4.08
N LEU A 211 -1.59 -24.73 -5.33
CA LEU A 211 -1.33 -23.60 -6.23
C LEU A 211 -1.89 -22.28 -5.66
N MET A 212 -3.11 -22.30 -5.12
CA MET A 212 -3.71 -21.13 -4.49
C MET A 212 -2.92 -20.68 -3.25
N LYS A 213 -2.46 -21.61 -2.41
CA LYS A 213 -1.61 -21.30 -1.24
C LYS A 213 -0.26 -20.73 -1.67
N ALA A 214 0.36 -21.26 -2.72
CA ALA A 214 1.60 -20.74 -3.28
C ALA A 214 1.44 -19.29 -3.79
N ILE A 215 0.37 -19.01 -4.54
CA ILE A 215 0.04 -17.64 -4.99
C ILE A 215 -0.21 -16.71 -3.79
N ALA A 216 -0.89 -17.19 -2.74
CA ALA A 216 -1.12 -16.39 -1.55
C ALA A 216 0.19 -16.02 -0.83
N VAL A 217 1.13 -16.95 -0.74
CA VAL A 217 2.48 -16.68 -0.19
C VAL A 217 3.25 -15.71 -1.10
N PHE A 218 3.17 -15.87 -2.41
CA PHE A 218 3.77 -14.95 -3.37
C PHE A 218 3.29 -13.51 -3.18
N TYR A 219 1.97 -13.29 -3.08
CA TYR A 219 1.43 -11.96 -2.79
C TYR A 219 1.80 -11.45 -1.39
N LEU A 220 1.86 -12.33 -0.39
CA LEU A 220 2.28 -11.97 0.95
C LEU A 220 3.72 -11.44 0.97
N VAL A 221 4.62 -12.07 0.20
CA VAL A 221 6.01 -11.62 0.03
C VAL A 221 6.06 -10.27 -0.66
N ILE A 222 5.33 -10.08 -1.78
CA ILE A 222 5.26 -8.80 -2.48
C ILE A 222 4.81 -7.68 -1.53
N VAL A 223 3.71 -7.89 -0.80
CA VAL A 223 3.19 -6.91 0.16
C VAL A 223 4.22 -6.59 1.24
N THR A 224 4.92 -7.60 1.75
CA THR A 224 5.95 -7.40 2.76
C THR A 224 7.08 -6.52 2.22
N VAL A 225 7.53 -6.77 1.00
CA VAL A 225 8.54 -5.95 0.33
C VAL A 225 8.04 -4.52 0.10
N GLU A 226 6.81 -4.33 -0.39
CA GLU A 226 6.21 -3.00 -0.57
C GLU A 226 6.16 -2.20 0.75
N LEU A 227 5.77 -2.87 1.85
CA LEU A 227 5.73 -2.24 3.17
C LEU A 227 7.13 -1.88 3.70
N ILE A 228 8.13 -2.73 3.49
CA ILE A 228 9.53 -2.43 3.86
C ILE A 228 10.05 -1.24 3.04
N ILE A 229 9.77 -1.22 1.74
CA ILE A 229 10.13 -0.11 0.86
C ILE A 229 9.47 1.18 1.35
N LEU A 230 8.18 1.15 1.70
CA LEU A 230 7.46 2.31 2.24
C LEU A 230 8.09 2.83 3.54
N MET A 231 8.52 1.93 4.42
CA MET A 231 9.25 2.28 5.64
C MET A 231 10.58 2.99 5.32
N ILE A 232 11.37 2.46 4.40
CA ILE A 232 12.64 3.08 3.95
C ILE A 232 12.37 4.47 3.34
N TYR A 233 11.38 4.59 2.44
CA TYR A 233 11.01 5.88 1.85
C TYR A 233 10.60 6.92 2.90
N SER A 234 9.91 6.51 3.96
CA SER A 234 9.53 7.43 5.03
C SER A 234 10.74 8.00 5.77
N ILE A 235 11.79 7.19 5.97
CA ILE A 235 13.06 7.59 6.60
C ILE A 235 13.86 8.50 5.65
N LEU A 236 13.97 8.13 4.37
CA LEU A 236 14.66 8.96 3.37
C LEU A 236 14.00 10.34 3.23
N ARG A 237 12.66 10.40 3.29
CA ARG A 237 11.91 11.66 3.28
C ARG A 237 12.22 12.52 4.51
N LEU A 238 12.39 11.92 5.69
CA LEU A 238 12.80 12.64 6.90
C LEU A 238 14.20 13.25 6.72
N ILE A 239 15.17 12.46 6.26
CA ILE A 239 16.53 12.95 5.98
C ILE A 239 16.48 14.09 4.97
N GLY A 240 15.73 13.93 3.87
CA GLY A 240 15.54 14.97 2.87
C GLY A 240 14.95 16.26 3.44
N ASN A 241 13.98 16.16 4.37
CA ASN A 241 13.41 17.35 5.01
C ASN A 241 14.41 18.07 5.93
N ILE A 242 15.26 17.32 6.63
CA ILE A 242 16.34 17.87 7.46
C ILE A 242 17.34 18.62 6.56
N LEU A 243 17.80 17.99 5.47
CA LEU A 243 18.75 18.60 4.53
C LEU A 243 18.15 19.85 3.86
N ASN A 244 16.89 19.79 3.43
CA ASN A 244 16.20 20.95 2.85
C ASN A 244 16.05 22.10 3.84
N THR A 245 15.78 21.79 5.11
CA THR A 245 15.70 22.80 6.17
C THR A 245 17.07 23.45 6.38
N ALA A 246 18.13 22.66 6.53
CA ALA A 246 19.49 23.17 6.71
C ALA A 246 19.92 24.04 5.52
N ALA A 247 19.66 23.60 4.29
CA ALA A 247 19.96 24.35 3.09
C ALA A 247 19.22 25.70 3.03
N ARG A 248 17.94 25.76 3.45
CA ARG A 248 17.16 27.01 3.48
C ARG A 248 17.66 28.00 4.53
N VAL A 249 18.12 27.49 5.68
CA VAL A 249 18.67 28.33 6.74
C VAL A 249 20.03 28.90 6.33
N LEU A 250 20.89 28.08 5.71
CA LEU A 250 22.22 28.51 5.25
C LEU A 250 22.16 29.50 4.09
N ASN A 251 21.16 29.39 3.22
CA ASN A 251 20.97 30.28 2.06
C ASN A 251 19.98 31.41 2.33
N ALA A 252 19.72 31.76 3.60
CA ALA A 252 18.77 32.81 3.92
C ALA A 252 19.34 34.21 3.64
N ASP A 253 18.56 35.05 2.97
CA ASP A 253 18.96 36.42 2.60
C ASP A 253 19.25 37.33 3.81
N ASN A 254 18.65 37.02 4.96
CA ASN A 254 18.92 37.70 6.22
C ASN A 254 18.68 36.80 7.44
N ALA A 255 19.20 37.22 8.60
CA ALA A 255 19.16 36.45 9.84
C ALA A 255 17.73 36.19 10.35
N ILE A 256 16.78 37.11 10.12
CA ILE A 256 15.38 36.96 10.56
C ILE A 256 14.67 35.87 9.73
N ILE A 257 14.84 35.90 8.41
CA ILE A 257 14.30 34.88 7.51
C ILE A 257 14.94 33.51 7.79
N GLY A 258 16.25 33.48 8.04
CA GLY A 258 16.95 32.25 8.45
C GLY A 258 16.40 31.66 9.75
N PHE A 259 16.14 32.52 10.75
CA PHE A 259 15.51 32.10 12.00
C PHE A 259 14.07 31.56 11.80
N LEU A 260 13.26 32.21 10.95
CA LEU A 260 11.91 31.73 10.62
C LEU A 260 11.94 30.39 9.88
N TYR A 261 12.87 30.21 8.93
CA TYR A 261 13.08 28.92 8.26
C TYR A 261 13.53 27.83 9.22
N LEU A 262 14.36 28.16 10.20
CA LEU A 262 14.77 27.22 11.24
C LEU A 262 13.58 26.81 12.11
N LEU A 263 12.78 27.76 12.60
CA LEU A 263 11.61 27.46 13.43
C LEU A 263 10.58 26.60 12.70
N TRP A 264 10.23 26.97 11.46
CA TRP A 264 9.29 26.19 10.65
C TRP A 264 9.87 24.83 10.27
N GLY A 265 11.16 24.78 9.94
CA GLY A 265 11.89 23.57 9.66
C GLY A 265 11.86 22.58 10.83
N LEU A 266 12.20 23.04 12.04
CA LEU A 266 12.14 22.22 13.26
C LEU A 266 10.73 21.68 13.51
N LEU A 267 9.68 22.51 13.32
CA LEU A 267 8.30 22.07 13.46
C LEU A 267 7.95 20.97 12.45
N THR A 268 8.31 21.14 11.17
CA THR A 268 8.05 20.12 10.15
C THR A 268 8.84 18.84 10.39
N ILE A 269 10.09 18.95 10.85
CA ILE A 269 10.93 17.80 11.22
C ILE A 269 10.31 17.05 12.40
N PHE A 270 9.82 17.76 13.44
CA PHE A 270 9.15 17.14 14.57
C PHE A 270 7.93 16.30 14.13
N PHE A 271 7.03 16.89 13.34
CA PHE A 271 5.88 16.15 12.81
C PHE A 271 6.29 14.98 11.92
N GLN A 272 7.35 15.15 11.11
CA GLN A 272 7.86 14.08 10.26
C GLN A 272 8.49 12.94 11.07
N ILE A 273 9.22 13.22 12.16
CA ILE A 273 9.76 12.21 13.08
C ILE A 273 8.59 11.41 13.70
N TYR A 274 7.58 12.11 14.22
CA TYR A 274 6.40 11.46 14.78
C TYR A 274 5.71 10.55 13.76
N TYR A 275 5.52 11.04 12.53
CA TYR A 275 4.97 10.28 11.42
C TYR A 275 5.79 9.03 11.11
N VAL A 276 7.13 9.12 11.02
CA VAL A 276 8.01 7.99 10.70
C VAL A 276 7.98 6.93 11.80
N ILE A 277 8.06 7.33 13.08
CA ILE A 277 7.98 6.40 14.22
C ILE A 277 6.67 5.64 14.17
N PHE A 278 5.57 6.38 14.02
CA PHE A 278 4.24 5.80 13.98
C PHE A 278 4.10 4.83 12.79
N LEU A 279 4.49 5.24 11.59
CA LEU A 279 4.41 4.44 10.37
C LEU A 279 5.26 3.16 10.49
N THR A 280 6.43 3.25 11.10
CA THR A 280 7.32 2.09 11.36
C THR A 280 6.66 1.07 12.30
N ILE A 281 6.05 1.52 13.40
CA ILE A 281 5.34 0.66 14.34
C ILE A 281 4.16 -0.02 13.62
N MET A 282 3.37 0.76 12.88
CA MET A 282 2.21 0.30 12.13
C MET A 282 2.55 -0.76 11.09
N ILE A 283 3.57 -0.51 10.28
CA ILE A 283 4.06 -1.45 9.29
C ILE A 283 4.56 -2.72 9.96
N SER A 284 5.33 -2.60 11.05
CA SER A 284 5.85 -3.76 11.80
C SER A 284 4.73 -4.64 12.34
N GLN A 285 3.68 -4.04 12.92
CA GLN A 285 2.50 -4.78 13.39
C GLN A 285 1.70 -5.40 12.24
N THR A 286 1.60 -4.69 11.12
CA THR A 286 0.93 -5.18 9.91
C THR A 286 1.65 -6.39 9.34
N ILE A 287 2.97 -6.33 9.16
CA ILE A 287 3.80 -7.46 8.70
C ILE A 287 3.64 -8.67 9.63
N LYS A 288 3.76 -8.48 10.94
CA LYS A 288 3.55 -9.56 11.93
C LYS A 288 2.13 -10.13 11.84
N GLY A 289 1.14 -9.27 11.59
CA GLY A 289 -0.26 -9.64 11.46
C GLY A 289 -0.55 -10.49 10.23
N ILE A 290 -0.07 -10.08 9.05
CA ILE A 290 -0.33 -10.78 7.78
C ILE A 290 0.38 -12.15 7.69
N TRP A 291 1.53 -12.31 8.36
CA TRP A 291 2.29 -13.58 8.40
C TRP A 291 1.78 -14.59 9.42
N ARG A 292 0.79 -14.22 10.25
CA ARG A 292 0.29 -15.11 11.30
C ARG A 292 -0.48 -16.28 10.69
N LYS A 293 -0.39 -17.47 11.31
CA LYS A 293 -1.08 -18.69 10.81
C LYS A 293 -2.60 -18.50 10.90
N ASP A 294 -3.31 -18.89 9.84
CA ASP A 294 -4.78 -18.84 9.78
C ASP A 294 -5.37 -19.85 10.78
N GLY A 295 -6.34 -19.42 11.60
CA GLY A 295 -7.23 -20.34 12.32
C GLY A 295 -7.16 -20.35 13.84
N ILE A 296 -6.11 -19.87 14.50
CA ILE A 296 -6.12 -19.66 15.96
C ILE A 296 -5.23 -18.49 16.29
N ILE A 297 -5.83 -17.38 16.71
CA ILE A 297 -5.06 -16.28 17.26
C ILE A 297 -5.80 -15.61 18.42
N THR A 298 -5.66 -16.18 19.62
CA THR A 298 -5.53 -15.38 20.84
C THR A 298 -4.31 -14.48 20.68
N ILE A 299 -4.52 -13.22 20.27
CA ILE A 299 -3.47 -12.22 20.43
C ILE A 299 -3.50 -11.84 21.90
N LYS A 300 -2.63 -12.48 22.70
CA LYS A 300 -2.31 -12.02 24.06
C LYS A 300 -1.61 -10.67 23.99
N VAL A 301 -2.36 -9.59 23.76
CA VAL A 301 -1.96 -8.25 24.20
C VAL A 301 -3.24 -7.54 24.63
N TYR A 302 -3.63 -7.86 25.84
CA TYR A 302 -3.94 -6.91 26.92
C TYR A 302 -3.79 -7.59 28.28
N ASP A 303 -3.35 -8.86 28.38
CA ASP A 303 -3.01 -9.49 29.66
C ASP A 303 -2.08 -8.57 30.46
N LYS A 304 -0.92 -8.12 29.99
CA LYS A 304 -0.03 -7.28 30.84
C LYS A 304 -0.58 -5.90 31.28
N ILE A 305 -1.55 -5.31 30.57
CA ILE A 305 -2.16 -4.02 30.96
C ILE A 305 -3.41 -4.26 31.82
N LYS A 306 -4.24 -5.26 31.50
CA LYS A 306 -5.36 -5.71 32.34
C LYS A 306 -4.89 -6.42 33.61
N GLU A 307 -3.74 -7.08 33.59
CA GLU A 307 -3.04 -7.71 34.72
C GLU A 307 -2.35 -6.63 35.55
N LYS A 308 -1.87 -5.53 34.94
CA LYS A 308 -1.48 -4.32 35.69
C LYS A 308 -2.69 -3.61 36.30
N GLU A 309 -3.76 -3.35 35.54
CA GLU A 309 -5.01 -2.78 36.06
C GLU A 309 -5.62 -3.65 37.15
N ALA A 310 -5.67 -4.98 36.97
CA ALA A 310 -6.14 -5.91 38.01
C ALA A 310 -5.23 -5.89 39.24
N LYS A 311 -3.91 -5.76 39.05
CA LYS A 311 -2.95 -5.63 40.17
C LYS A 311 -3.06 -4.28 40.89
N TYR A 312 -3.55 -3.23 40.23
CA TYR A 312 -3.80 -1.91 40.83
C TYR A 312 -5.23 -1.73 41.37
N ASN A 313 -6.21 -2.46 40.84
CA ASN A 313 -7.61 -2.49 41.33
C ASN A 313 -7.83 -3.51 42.46
N LEU A 314 -6.80 -4.26 42.85
CA LEU A 314 -6.77 -5.13 44.04
C LEU A 314 -6.06 -4.46 45.24
N LYS A 315 -5.90 -3.14 45.22
CA LYS A 315 -5.58 -2.29 46.38
C LYS A 315 -6.76 -1.39 46.68
#